data_AF-A0A7S3HK13-F1
#
_entry.id   AF-A0A7S3HK13-F1
#
_cell.length_a   1.000
_cell.length_b   1.000
_cell.length_c   1.000
_cell.angle_alpha   90.00
_cell.angle_beta   90.00
_cell.angle_gamma   90.00
#
_symmetry.space_group_name_H-M   'P 1'
#
loop_
_entity.id
_entity.type
_entity.pdbx_description
1 polymer ?
#
loop_
_entity_poly.entity_id
_entity_poly.type
_entity_poly.pdbx_seq_one_letter_code
_entity_poly.pdbx_strand_id
1 'polypeptide(L)'
;WLRTANRPLKEIDTTIQIAITFTCAYMIFFLAQYVLKISGPLAVCAAGVVLSWLAPPIILSHETMHNVWGMVEWVLNTLIFLLAGLIIGNRVINKVAVEDWFYVVLLYMILMAVRAFSIALLFPWLSTIGHKCTRNEAIFM
;
A
#
# COMPACT_ATOMS: atom_id res chain seq x y z
N TRP A 1 -19.67 34.19 19.05
CA TRP A 1 -18.23 34.03 18.76
C TRP A 1 -17.94 32.72 18.05
N LEU A 2 -18.32 31.55 18.59
CA LEU A 2 -18.18 30.24 17.91
C LEU A 2 -19.04 30.04 16.64
N ARG A 3 -20.13 30.81 16.49
CA ARG A 3 -20.98 30.81 15.27
C ARG A 3 -20.39 31.62 14.11
N THR A 4 -19.39 32.47 14.37
CA THR A 4 -18.80 33.40 13.39
C THR A 4 -17.59 32.80 12.68
N ALA A 5 -17.07 31.66 13.17
CA ALA A 5 -16.00 30.90 12.54
C ALA A 5 -16.52 29.87 11.50
N ASN A 6 -17.81 29.90 11.17
CA ASN A 6 -18.38 29.10 10.10
C ASN A 6 -18.01 29.73 8.74
N ARG A 7 -16.72 29.65 8.40
CA ARG A 7 -16.21 30.08 7.11
C ARG A 7 -16.75 29.09 6.06
N PRO A 8 -17.31 29.55 4.94
CA PRO A 8 -17.68 28.64 3.86
C PRO A 8 -16.41 27.88 3.43
N LEU A 9 -16.52 26.56 3.38
CA LEU A 9 -15.45 25.65 2.98
C LEU A 9 -14.90 26.12 1.62
N LYS A 10 -13.61 26.43 1.56
CA LYS A 10 -12.93 26.89 0.33
C LYS A 10 -12.13 25.74 -0.26
N GLU A 11 -11.90 25.80 -1.57
CA GLU A 11 -10.96 24.94 -2.31
C GLU A 11 -9.59 24.80 -1.61
N ILE A 12 -9.12 25.86 -0.95
CA ILE A 12 -7.87 25.90 -0.20
C ILE A 12 -7.85 24.89 0.95
N ASP A 13 -9.00 24.65 1.60
CA ASP A 13 -9.11 23.72 2.73
C ASP A 13 -8.88 22.27 2.28
N THR A 14 -9.26 21.93 1.04
CA THR A 14 -8.98 20.62 0.42
C THR A 14 -7.49 20.42 0.19
N THR A 15 -6.77 21.42 -0.35
CA THR A 15 -5.31 21.33 -0.56
C THR A 15 -4.56 21.19 0.75
N ILE A 16 -4.95 21.94 1.79
CA ILE A 16 -4.36 21.83 3.13
C ILE A 16 -4.61 20.44 3.71
N GLN A 17 -5.82 19.91 3.58
CA GLN A 17 -6.16 18.56 4.05
C GLN A 17 -5.26 17.50 3.41
N ILE A 18 -5.06 17.57 2.10
CA ILE A 18 -4.16 16.66 1.38
C ILE A 18 -2.72 16.82 1.87
N ALA A 19 -2.19 18.04 2.00
CA ALA A 19 -0.85 18.27 2.51
C ALA A 19 -0.64 17.72 3.94
N ILE A 20 -1.65 17.83 4.80
CA ILE A 20 -1.64 17.24 6.14
C ILE A 20 -1.56 15.72 6.06
N THR A 21 -2.29 15.06 5.15
CA THR A 21 -2.19 13.60 5.00
C THR A 21 -0.79 13.13 4.61
N PHE A 22 -0.10 13.85 3.70
CA PHE A 22 1.30 13.56 3.36
C PHE A 22 2.24 13.75 4.54
N THR A 23 2.10 14.88 5.24
CA THR A 23 2.93 15.21 6.39
C THR A 23 2.74 14.18 7.51
N CYS A 24 1.50 13.79 7.77
CA CYS A 24 1.15 12.77 8.75
C CYS A 24 1.75 11.41 8.39
N ALA A 25 1.62 10.96 7.14
CA ALA A 25 2.22 9.71 6.67
C ALA A 25 3.75 9.69 6.90
N TYR A 26 4.43 10.79 6.57
CA TYR A 26 5.88 10.89 6.78
C TYR A 26 6.27 10.95 8.26
N MET A 27 5.53 11.70 9.08
CA MET A 27 5.76 11.77 10.52
C MET A 27 5.58 10.41 11.20
N ILE A 28 4.52 9.67 10.84
CA ILE A 28 4.26 8.33 11.38
C ILE A 28 5.39 7.38 11.00
N PHE A 29 5.85 7.40 9.74
CA PHE A 29 7.01 6.63 9.32
C PHE A 29 8.23 6.97 10.17
N PHE A 30 8.54 8.25 10.34
CA PHE A 30 9.73 8.70 11.06
C PHE A 30 9.68 8.29 12.54
N LEU A 31 8.56 8.53 13.21
CA LEU A 31 8.37 8.16 14.62
C LEU A 31 8.44 6.64 14.81
N ALA A 32 7.75 5.86 13.98
CA ALA A 32 7.74 4.41 14.09
C ALA A 32 9.14 3.82 13.83
N GLN A 33 9.81 4.24 12.77
CA GLN A 33 11.08 3.65 12.35
C GLN A 33 12.26 4.12 13.21
N TYR A 34 12.39 5.43 13.46
CA TYR A 34 13.58 5.98 14.09
C TYR A 34 13.47 6.08 15.60
N VAL A 35 12.29 6.43 16.13
CA VAL A 35 12.08 6.60 17.58
C VAL A 35 11.68 5.28 18.23
N LEU A 36 10.64 4.62 17.72
CA LEU A 36 10.08 3.41 18.32
C LEU A 36 10.79 2.11 17.88
N LYS A 37 11.62 2.16 16.82
CA LYS A 37 12.31 1.00 16.24
C LYS A 37 11.38 -0.14 15.78
N ILE A 38 10.18 0.21 15.33
CA ILE A 38 9.17 -0.70 14.76
C ILE A 38 9.09 -0.47 13.23
N SER A 39 8.43 -1.36 12.48
CA SER A 39 8.19 -1.21 11.04
C SER A 39 7.44 0.09 10.71
N GLY A 40 8.17 1.07 10.16
CA GLY A 40 7.61 2.34 9.68
C GLY A 40 6.56 2.16 8.60
N PRO A 41 6.82 1.38 7.52
CA PRO A 41 5.84 1.20 6.44
C PRO A 41 4.53 0.59 6.94
N LEU A 42 4.61 -0.42 7.82
CA LEU A 42 3.42 -1.06 8.37
C LEU A 42 2.61 -0.09 9.26
N ALA A 43 3.28 0.76 10.03
CA ALA A 43 2.63 1.79 10.84
C ALA A 43 1.89 2.82 9.95
N VAL A 44 2.48 3.23 8.83
CA VAL A 44 1.81 4.11 7.85
C VAL A 44 0.61 3.42 7.21
N CYS A 45 0.73 2.14 6.83
CA CYS A 45 -0.41 1.38 6.31
C CYS A 45 -1.55 1.29 7.33
N ALA A 46 -1.24 0.99 8.59
CA ALA A 46 -2.23 0.96 9.67
C ALA A 46 -2.90 2.32 9.86
N ALA A 47 -2.12 3.41 9.84
CA ALA A 47 -2.67 4.76 9.91
C ALA A 47 -3.55 5.10 8.69
N GLY A 48 -3.20 4.62 7.50
CA GLY A 48 -4.03 4.73 6.30
C GLY A 48 -5.38 4.02 6.44
N VAL A 49 -5.40 2.81 7.02
CA VAL A 49 -6.65 2.09 7.33
C VAL A 49 -7.50 2.85 8.35
N VAL A 50 -6.88 3.36 9.42
CA VAL A 50 -7.56 4.17 10.44
C VAL A 50 -8.13 5.46 9.80
N LEU A 51 -7.37 6.11 8.92
CA LEU A 51 -7.83 7.27 8.17
C LEU A 51 -9.01 6.91 7.26
N SER A 52 -8.93 5.81 6.50
CA SER A 52 -10.04 5.36 5.64
C SER A 52 -11.32 5.07 6.43
N TRP A 53 -11.21 4.67 7.70
CA TRP A 53 -12.36 4.36 8.53
C TRP A 53 -12.97 5.61 9.19
N LEU A 54 -12.13 6.54 9.67
CA LEU A 54 -12.57 7.70 10.46
C LEU A 54 -12.71 9.01 9.65
N ALA A 55 -12.02 9.13 8.52
CA ALA A 55 -11.95 10.36 7.74
C ALA A 55 -13.15 10.67 6.82
N PRO A 56 -14.01 9.72 6.38
CA PRO A 56 -15.15 10.06 5.51
C PRO A 56 -16.02 11.25 5.96
N PRO A 57 -16.34 11.46 7.25
CA PRO A 57 -17.08 12.64 7.68
C PRO A 57 -16.26 13.96 7.71
N ILE A 58 -14.94 13.88 7.60
CA ILE A 58 -14.00 15.02 7.75
C ILE A 58 -13.45 15.47 6.39
N ILE A 59 -13.42 14.59 5.38
CA ILE A 59 -12.88 14.88 4.06
C ILE A 59 -13.86 15.76 3.27
N LEU A 60 -13.40 16.94 2.87
CA LEU A 60 -14.20 17.89 2.09
C LEU A 60 -14.49 17.39 0.67
N SER A 61 -13.46 16.90 -0.02
CA SER A 61 -13.55 16.37 -1.39
C SER A 61 -12.84 15.03 -1.49
N HIS A 62 -13.64 13.95 -1.52
CA HIS A 62 -13.12 12.59 -1.61
C HIS A 62 -12.47 12.31 -2.95
N GLU A 63 -13.09 12.80 -4.04
CA GLU A 63 -12.58 12.58 -5.40
C GLU A 63 -11.22 13.23 -5.59
N THR A 64 -11.06 14.50 -5.17
CA THR A 64 -9.77 15.20 -5.28
C THR A 64 -8.69 14.50 -4.46
N MET A 65 -9.00 14.07 -3.24
CA MET A 65 -8.04 13.36 -2.38
C MET A 65 -7.65 12.01 -2.96
N HIS A 66 -8.60 11.24 -3.50
CA HIS A 66 -8.34 9.96 -4.16
C HIS A 66 -7.51 10.14 -5.43
N ASN A 67 -7.84 11.13 -6.27
CA ASN A 67 -7.10 11.42 -7.49
C ASN A 67 -5.65 11.84 -7.19
N VAL A 68 -5.42 12.66 -6.17
CA VAL A 68 -4.06 13.08 -5.79
C VAL A 68 -3.25 11.91 -5.24
N TRP A 69 -3.80 11.12 -4.32
CA TRP A 69 -3.09 9.94 -3.80
C TRP A 69 -2.87 8.87 -4.88
N GLY A 70 -3.84 8.67 -5.79
CA GLY A 70 -3.70 7.76 -6.92
C GLY A 70 -2.63 8.22 -7.92
N MET A 71 -2.52 9.54 -8.17
CA MET A 71 -1.44 10.09 -8.99
C MET A 71 -0.07 9.84 -8.34
N VAL A 72 0.05 10.05 -7.03
CA VAL A 72 1.30 9.78 -6.30
C VAL A 72 1.65 8.29 -6.30
N GLU A 73 0.67 7.41 -6.05
CA GLU A 73 0.85 5.96 -6.15
C GLU A 73 1.37 5.57 -7.53
N TRP A 74 0.74 6.09 -8.58
CA TRP A 74 1.13 5.81 -9.96
C TRP A 74 2.56 6.26 -10.27
N VAL A 75 2.95 7.48 -9.85
CA VAL A 75 4.32 7.99 -10.02
C VAL A 75 5.32 7.13 -9.26
N LEU A 76 5.03 6.77 -8.01
CA LEU A 76 5.94 5.97 -7.17
C LEU A 76 6.08 4.53 -7.68
N ASN A 77 5.01 3.91 -8.14
CA ASN A 77 5.06 2.59 -8.77
C ASN A 77 5.93 2.64 -10.02
N THR A 78 5.74 3.64 -10.87
CA THR A 78 6.57 3.86 -12.07
C THR A 78 8.05 4.03 -11.70
N LEU A 79 8.34 4.81 -10.65
CA LEU A 79 9.70 5.03 -10.18
C LEU A 79 10.35 3.74 -9.68
N ILE A 80 9.65 2.94 -8.87
CA ILE A 80 10.19 1.69 -8.32
C ILE A 80 10.47 0.69 -9.44
N PHE A 81 9.57 0.51 -10.40
CA PHE A 81 9.80 -0.39 -11.53
C PHE A 81 10.94 0.08 -12.44
N LEU A 82 11.01 1.38 -12.72
CA LEU A 82 12.10 1.98 -13.51
C LEU A 82 13.45 1.78 -12.81
N LEU A 83 13.53 2.09 -11.52
CA LEU A 83 14.77 1.93 -10.74
C LEU A 83 15.16 0.47 -10.59
N ALA A 84 14.21 -0.43 -10.31
CA ALA A 84 14.48 -1.87 -10.24
C ALA A 84 15.02 -2.38 -11.57
N GLY A 85 14.38 -2.03 -12.69
CA GLY A 85 14.84 -2.38 -14.03
C GLY A 85 16.24 -1.84 -14.35
N LEU A 86 16.51 -0.58 -14.05
CA LEU A 86 17.81 0.04 -14.28
C LEU A 86 18.93 -0.58 -13.43
N ILE A 87 18.68 -0.78 -12.13
CA ILE A 87 19.65 -1.31 -11.19
C ILE A 87 19.96 -2.78 -11.48
N ILE A 88 18.92 -3.61 -11.67
CA ILE A 88 19.07 -5.03 -11.99
C ILE A 88 19.69 -5.18 -13.38
N GLY A 89 19.22 -4.40 -14.34
CA GLY A 89 19.72 -4.41 -15.71
C GLY A 89 21.23 -4.16 -15.78
N ASN A 90 21.71 -3.12 -15.10
CA ASN A 90 23.12 -2.77 -15.07
C ASN A 90 23.99 -3.82 -14.33
N ARG A 91 23.47 -4.41 -13.24
CA ARG A 91 24.25 -5.30 -12.38
C ARG A 91 24.29 -6.76 -12.84
N VAL A 92 23.21 -7.23 -13.47
CA VAL A 92 22.94 -8.67 -13.59
C VAL A 92 22.98 -9.14 -15.04
N ILE A 93 22.52 -8.35 -16.03
CA ILE A 93 22.35 -8.83 -17.42
C ILE A 93 23.64 -9.44 -18.01
N ASN A 94 24.82 -8.85 -17.73
CA ASN A 94 26.09 -9.34 -18.25
C ASN A 94 26.69 -10.54 -17.48
N LYS A 95 26.07 -10.95 -16.38
CA LYS A 95 26.57 -12.01 -15.47
C LYS A 95 25.63 -13.22 -15.38
N VAL A 96 24.47 -13.17 -16.05
CA VAL A 96 23.46 -14.23 -16.00
C VAL A 96 23.94 -15.46 -16.76
N ALA A 97 24.04 -16.57 -16.06
CA ALA A 97 24.24 -17.89 -16.65
C ALA A 97 22.89 -18.55 -16.96
N VAL A 98 22.92 -19.62 -17.77
CA VAL A 98 21.72 -20.42 -18.07
C VAL A 98 21.14 -21.09 -16.80
N GLU A 99 21.99 -21.35 -15.80
CA GLU A 99 21.56 -21.90 -14.51
C GLU A 99 20.72 -20.91 -13.69
N ASP A 100 20.96 -19.60 -13.80
CA ASP A 100 20.19 -18.57 -13.10
C ASP A 100 18.72 -18.57 -13.54
N TRP A 101 18.46 -18.89 -14.80
CA TRP A 101 17.10 -19.06 -15.31
C TRP A 101 16.37 -20.21 -14.64
N PHE A 102 17.07 -21.29 -14.30
CA PHE A 102 16.49 -22.39 -13.53
C PHE A 102 16.11 -21.94 -12.12
N TYR A 103 16.95 -21.16 -11.44
CA TYR A 103 16.62 -20.59 -10.12
C TYR A 103 15.40 -19.67 -10.17
N VAL A 104 15.21 -18.89 -11.24
CA VAL A 104 14.01 -18.05 -11.41
C VAL A 104 12.75 -18.90 -11.54
N VAL A 105 12.78 -19.95 -12.35
CA VAL A 105 11.64 -20.88 -12.51
C VAL A 105 11.37 -21.62 -11.20
N LEU A 106 12.41 -22.09 -10.52
CA LEU A 106 12.29 -22.76 -9.23
C LEU A 106 11.69 -21.84 -8.17
N LEU A 107 12.15 -20.59 -8.08
CA LEU A 107 11.62 -19.57 -7.18
C LEU A 107 10.14 -19.29 -7.47
N TYR A 108 9.76 -19.20 -8.74
CA TYR A 108 8.35 -19.06 -9.13
C TYR A 108 7.50 -20.24 -8.64
N MET A 109 7.97 -21.49 -8.83
CA MET A 109 7.27 -22.69 -8.35
C MET A 109 7.15 -22.71 -6.82
N ILE A 110 8.20 -22.33 -6.09
CA ILE A 110 8.20 -22.24 -4.62
C ILE A 110 7.20 -21.18 -4.16
N LEU A 111 7.18 -19.99 -4.77
CA LEU A 111 6.22 -18.94 -4.43
C LEU A 111 4.76 -19.39 -4.64
N MET A 112 4.49 -20.10 -5.74
CA MET A 112 3.16 -20.69 -5.99
C MET A 112 2.79 -21.74 -4.95
N ALA A 113 3.73 -22.60 -4.54
CA ALA A 113 3.49 -23.59 -3.50
C ALA A 113 3.22 -22.92 -2.13
N VAL A 114 3.98 -21.89 -1.76
CA VAL A 114 3.78 -21.13 -0.52
C VAL A 114 2.42 -20.44 -0.51
N ARG A 115 1.98 -19.87 -1.65
CA ARG A 115 0.65 -19.27 -1.82
C ARG A 115 -0.46 -20.30 -1.63
N ALA A 116 -0.36 -21.45 -2.31
CA ALA A 116 -1.34 -22.52 -2.17
C ALA A 116 -1.41 -23.03 -0.72
N PHE A 117 -0.27 -23.17 -0.07
CA PHE A 117 -0.19 -23.59 1.33
C PHE A 117 -0.79 -22.57 2.29
N SER A 118 -0.47 -21.27 2.15
CA SER A 118 -0.99 -20.23 3.03
C SER A 118 -2.51 -20.09 2.92
N ILE A 119 -3.05 -20.17 1.70
CA ILE A 119 -4.50 -20.16 1.45
C ILE A 119 -5.15 -21.41 2.03
N ALA A 120 -4.60 -22.61 1.79
CA ALA A 120 -5.16 -23.85 2.32
C ALA A 120 -5.20 -23.87 3.86
N LEU A 121 -4.15 -23.36 4.51
CA LEU A 121 -4.05 -23.27 5.96
C LEU A 121 -5.04 -22.25 6.55
N LEU A 122 -5.26 -21.13 5.88
CA LEU A 122 -6.18 -20.07 6.32
C LEU A 122 -7.62 -20.27 5.85
N PHE A 123 -7.88 -21.18 4.90
CA PHE A 123 -9.20 -21.49 4.36
C PHE A 123 -10.28 -21.79 5.41
N PRO A 124 -10.04 -22.56 6.50
CA PRO A 124 -11.06 -22.78 7.52
C PRO A 124 -11.51 -21.48 8.22
N TRP A 125 -10.60 -20.50 8.37
CA TRP A 125 -10.94 -19.18 8.92
C TRP A 125 -11.60 -18.28 7.88
N LEU A 126 -11.08 -18.25 6.65
CA LEU A 126 -11.63 -17.48 5.52
C LEU A 126 -13.06 -17.90 5.14
N SER A 127 -13.40 -19.19 5.31
CA SER A 127 -14.75 -19.70 5.04
C SER A 127 -15.76 -19.40 6.15
N THR A 128 -15.29 -18.96 7.32
CA THR A 128 -16.14 -18.75 8.51
C THR A 128 -16.30 -17.26 8.86
N ILE A 129 -15.36 -16.40 8.49
CA ILE A 129 -15.32 -14.98 8.89
C ILE A 129 -15.70 -14.07 7.71
N GLY A 130 -16.71 -13.22 7.89
CA GLY A 130 -17.06 -12.15 6.93
C GLY A 130 -17.74 -12.64 5.65
N HIS A 131 -17.33 -12.12 4.49
CA HIS A 131 -17.83 -12.57 3.20
C HIS A 131 -17.29 -13.96 2.90
N LYS A 132 -18.18 -14.97 2.89
CA LYS A 132 -17.79 -16.38 2.79
C LYS A 132 -17.06 -16.62 1.48
N CYS A 133 -15.75 -16.83 1.55
CA CYS A 133 -14.94 -17.08 0.38
C CYS A 133 -15.32 -18.44 -0.23
N THR A 134 -15.77 -18.43 -1.48
CA THR A 134 -16.15 -19.64 -2.20
C THR A 134 -14.88 -20.41 -2.62
N ARG A 135 -14.94 -21.75 -2.71
CA ARG A 135 -13.78 -22.55 -3.15
C ARG A 135 -13.19 -22.09 -4.49
N ASN A 136 -14.02 -21.59 -5.39
CA ASN A 136 -13.59 -21.06 -6.68
C ASN A 136 -12.79 -19.75 -6.54
N GLU A 137 -13.13 -18.92 -5.56
CA GLU A 137 -12.40 -17.68 -5.26
C GLU A 137 -11.07 -18.00 -4.58
N ALA A 138 -11.03 -18.98 -3.68
CA ALA A 138 -9.81 -19.39 -3.00
C ALA A 138 -8.78 -20.05 -3.94
N ILE A 139 -9.24 -20.74 -5.00
CA ILE A 139 -8.35 -21.31 -6.03
C ILE A 139 -7.85 -20.23 -6.99
N PHE A 140 -8.63 -19.17 -7.20
CA PHE A 140 -8.24 -18.03 -8.02
C PHE A 140 -7.27 -17.09 -7.29
N MET A 141 -7.45 -16.94 -5.97
CA MET A 141 -6.60 -16.18 -5.06
C MET A 141 -5.22 -16.80 -4.84
#